data_AF-A0A2S6RJQ0-F1
#
_entry.id   AF-A0A2S6RJQ0-F1
#
_cell.length_a   1.000
_cell.length_b   1.000
_cell.length_c   1.000
_cell.angle_alpha   90.00
_cell.angle_beta   90.00
_cell.angle_gamma   90.00
#
_symmetry.space_group_name_H-M   'P 1'
#
loop_
_entity.id
_entity.type
_entity.pdbx_description
1 polymer ?
#
loop_
_entity_poly.entity_id
_entity_poly.type
_entity_poly.pdbx_seq_one_letter_code
_entity_poly.pdbx_strand_id
1 'polypeptide(L)' 'MSTTREKMKYDVLIIGAGPSGLSAAIKIKKLASEKNKSISVCILE' A
#
# COMPACT_ATOMS: atom_id res chain seq x y z
N MET A 1 -6.26 30.80 3.84
CA MET A 1 -5.83 29.57 4.53
C MET A 1 -5.06 28.72 3.52
N SER A 2 -3.73 28.67 3.61
CA SER A 2 -2.93 27.85 2.68
C SER A 2 -3.03 26.40 3.13
N THR A 3 -3.86 25.60 2.45
CA THR A 3 -3.96 24.15 2.67
C THR A 3 -2.80 23.45 1.98
N THR A 4 -1.67 23.35 2.67
CA THR A 4 -0.51 22.58 2.20
C THR A 4 -0.89 21.10 2.17
N ARG A 5 -0.86 20.48 0.99
CA ARG A 5 -1.10 19.04 0.82
C ARG A 5 0.20 18.27 1.02
N GLU A 6 0.18 17.29 1.90
CA GLU A 6 1.31 16.37 2.07
C GLU A 6 1.35 15.34 0.93
N LYS A 7 2.57 14.94 0.55
CA LYS A 7 2.81 13.93 -0.49
C LYS A 7 3.76 12.87 0.08
N MET A 8 3.40 11.61 -0.08
CA MET A 8 4.22 10.45 0.30
C MET A 8 4.34 9.51 -0.90
N LYS A 9 5.48 8.81 -1.02
CA LYS A 9 5.70 7.83 -2.11
C LYS A 9 5.47 6.43 -1.59
N TYR A 10 4.67 5.67 -2.32
CA TYR A 10 4.47 4.24 -2.11
C TYR A 10 4.49 3.54 -3.47
N ASP A 11 4.92 2.28 -3.50
CA ASP A 11 4.89 1.47 -4.70
C ASP A 11 3.46 1.01 -5.02
N VAL A 12 2.67 0.77 -3.98
CA VAL A 12 1.24 0.44 -4.09
C VAL A 12 0.43 1.20 -3.04
N LEU A 13 -0.66 1.82 -3.48
CA LEU A 13 -1.69 2.43 -2.62
C LEU A 13 -2.99 1.63 -2.77
N ILE A 14 -3.56 1.21 -1.64
CA ILE A 14 -4.85 0.51 -1.56
C ILE A 14 -5.82 1.40 -0.79
N ILE A 15 -7.02 1.62 -1.35
CA ILE A 15 -8.11 2.37 -0.71
C ILE A 15 -9.18 1.37 -0.28
N GLY A 16 -9.50 1.36 1.01
CA GLY A 16 -10.32 0.36 1.67
C GLY A 16 -9.48 -0.74 2.32
N ALA A 17 -9.53 -0.82 3.65
CA ALA A 17 -8.96 -1.85 4.52
C ALA A 17 -9.95 -2.99 4.82
N GLY A 18 -10.96 -3.18 3.97
CA GLY A 18 -11.84 -4.35 4.02
C GLY A 18 -11.12 -5.67 3.64
N PRO A 19 -11.85 -6.80 3.64
CA PRO A 19 -11.26 -8.11 3.39
C PRO A 19 -10.51 -8.22 2.06
N SER A 20 -11.03 -7.56 1.01
CA SER A 20 -10.39 -7.52 -0.31
C SER A 20 -9.08 -6.73 -0.30
N GLY A 21 -9.06 -5.54 0.31
CA GLY A 21 -7.88 -4.68 0.40
C GLY A 21 -6.75 -5.29 1.21
N LEU A 22 -7.08 -5.87 2.37
CA LEU A 22 -6.11 -6.58 3.20
C LEU A 22 -5.58 -7.84 2.51
N SER A 23 -6.45 -8.62 1.86
CA SER A 23 -6.03 -9.80 1.10
C SER A 23 -5.07 -9.43 -0.04
N ALA A 24 -5.35 -8.35 -0.77
CA ALA A 24 -4.47 -7.83 -1.81
C ALA A 24 -3.11 -7.40 -1.23
N ALA A 25 -3.10 -6.61 -0.15
CA ALA A 25 -1.87 -6.16 0.51
C ALA A 25 -0.98 -7.33 0.97
N ILE A 26 -1.59 -8.33 1.61
CA ILE A 26 -0.90 -9.54 2.07
C ILE A 26 -0.32 -10.30 0.87
N LYS A 27 -1.10 -10.49 -0.20
CA LYS A 27 -0.65 -11.22 -1.38
C LYS A 27 0.51 -10.50 -2.09
N ILE A 28 0.45 -9.17 -2.19
CA ILE A 28 1.52 -8.34 -2.75
C ILE A 28 2.82 -8.53 -1.95
N LYS A 29 2.76 -8.42 -0.62
CA LYS A 29 3.95 -8.59 0.24
C LYS A 29 4.53 -10.00 0.17
N LYS A 30 3.69 -11.05 0.09
CA LYS A 30 4.14 -12.43 -0.11
C LYS A 30 4.91 -12.57 -1.44
N LEU A 31 4.34 -12.11 -2.55
CA LEU A 31 4.99 -12.15 -3.87
C LEU A 31 6.29 -11.33 -3.91
N ALA A 32 6.34 -10.19 -3.19
CA ALA A 32 7.54 -9.38 -3.06
C ALA A 32 8.65 -10.15 -2.34
N SER A 33 8.32 -10.80 -1.22
CA SER A 33 9.26 -11.64 -0.47
C SER A 33 9.77 -12.81 -1.30
N GLU A 34 8.90 -13.52 -2.02
CA GLU A 34 9.29 -14.63 -2.90
C GLU A 34 10.26 -14.20 -4.02
N LYS A 35 10.14 -12.95 -4.48
CA LYS A 35 10.99 -12.37 -5.52
C LYS A 35 12.20 -11.59 -4.97
N ASN A 36 12.44 -11.64 -3.66
CA ASN A 36 13.46 -10.82 -2.97
C ASN A 36 13.36 -9.33 -3.33
N LYS A 37 12.13 -8.81 -3.43
CA LYS A 37 11.84 -7.39 -3.68
C LYS A 37 11.31 -6.73 -2.42
N SER A 38 11.77 -5.51 -2.17
CA SER A 38 11.15 -4.63 -1.18
C SER A 38 10.12 -3.75 -1.88
N ILE A 39 8.85 -3.86 -1.47
CA ILE A 39 7.72 -3.08 -2.01
C ILE A 39 7.04 -2.40 -0.83
N SER A 40 6.88 -1.08 -0.87
CA SER A 40 6.12 -0.28 0.08
C SER A 40 4.63 -0.30 -0.30
N VAL A 41 3.77 -0.65 0.66
CA VAL A 41 2.31 -0.73 0.48
C VAL A 41 1.66 0.15 1.54
N CYS A 42 0.85 1.11 1.09
CA CYS A 42 0.00 1.94 1.96
C CYS A 42 -1.45 1.51 1.80
N ILE A 43 -2.16 1.42 2.92
CA ILE A 43 -3.59 1.15 2.95
C ILE A 43 -4.23 2.35 3.66
N LEU A 44 -5.21 2.96 3.01
CA LEU A 44 -6.07 3.99 3.58
C LEU A 44 -7.48 3.40 3.70
N GLU A 45 -8.18 3.71 4.79
CA GLU A 45 -9.61 3.43 4.98
C GLU A 45 -10.37 4.75 4.99
#